data_AF-A0A5K1JTJ9-F1
#
_entry.id   AF-A0A5K1JTJ9-F1
#
_cell.length_a   1.000
_cell.length_b   1.000
_cell.length_c   1.000
_cell.angle_alpha   90.00
_cell.angle_beta   90.00
_cell.angle_gamma   90.00
#
_symmetry.space_group_name_H-M   'P 1'
#
loop_
_entity.id
_entity.type
_entity.pdbx_description
1 polymer ?
#
loop_
_entity_poly.entity_id
_entity_poly.type
_entity_poly.pdbx_seq_one_letter_code
_entity_poly.pdbx_strand_id
1 'polypeptide(L)'
;MPTELPYAADAEEALSYDELEVLRLQYQKELSQSHVTVQTKFNYAWGLVKSPLREHQVEGVRLLQEIYRAEPTRRRECLYYLALGHYKMGNYEEARRFNGAFLPTRRPAATFD
;
A
#
# COMPACT_ATOMS: atom_id res chain seq x y z
N MET A 1 22.22 3.16 0.08
CA MET A 1 21.36 2.53 -0.94
C MET A 1 20.14 3.42 -1.12
N PRO A 2 19.90 3.99 -2.30
CA PRO A 2 18.71 4.81 -2.53
C PRO A 2 17.49 3.89 -2.41
N THR A 3 16.61 4.20 -1.47
CA THR A 3 15.27 3.61 -1.40
C THR A 3 14.47 4.17 -2.58
N GLU A 4 14.54 3.49 -3.72
CA GLU A 4 13.66 3.74 -4.87
C GLU A 4 12.24 3.28 -4.50
N LEU A 5 11.58 4.09 -3.67
CA LEU A 5 10.14 4.04 -3.51
C LEU A 5 9.55 4.39 -4.89
N PRO A 6 8.62 3.59 -5.44
CA PRO A 6 8.00 3.92 -6.71
C PRO A 6 7.30 5.26 -6.60
N TYR A 7 7.45 6.04 -7.66
CA TYR A 7 6.92 7.39 -7.72
C TYR A 7 5.39 7.31 -7.72
N ALA A 8 4.70 8.34 -7.25
CA ALA A 8 3.23 8.37 -7.23
C ALA A 8 2.61 8.07 -8.60
N ALA A 9 3.32 8.38 -9.70
CA ALA A 9 2.88 8.05 -11.06
C ALA A 9 2.86 6.54 -11.35
N ASP A 10 3.75 5.74 -10.75
CA ASP A 10 3.74 4.29 -10.91
C ASP A 10 2.50 3.65 -10.26
N ALA A 11 1.77 4.37 -9.41
CA ALA A 11 0.48 3.94 -8.86
C ALA A 11 -0.68 4.11 -9.85
N GLU A 12 -0.53 4.98 -10.85
CA GLU A 12 -1.53 5.22 -11.89
C GLU A 12 -1.39 4.23 -13.04
N GLU A 13 -0.20 3.67 -13.25
CA GLU A 13 0.03 2.65 -14.26
C GLU A 13 -0.54 1.30 -13.79
N ALA A 14 -1.71 0.93 -14.34
CA ALA A 14 -2.33 -0.35 -14.05
C ALA A 14 -1.45 -1.48 -14.61
N LEU A 15 -1.18 -2.49 -13.78
CA LEU A 15 -0.61 -3.75 -14.27
C LEU A 15 -1.60 -4.36 -15.28
N SER A 16 -1.08 -4.97 -16.33
CA SER A 16 -1.90 -5.79 -17.21
C SER A 16 -2.56 -6.93 -16.42
N TYR A 17 -3.71 -7.40 -16.89
CA TYR A 17 -4.43 -8.50 -16.26
C TYR A 17 -3.54 -9.75 -16.12
N ASP A 18 -2.68 -10.01 -17.09
CA ASP A 18 -1.75 -11.15 -17.11
C ASP A 18 -0.70 -11.03 -15.99
N GLU A 19 -0.16 -9.83 -15.74
CA GLU A 19 0.78 -9.60 -14.64
C GLU A 19 0.12 -9.78 -13.27
N LEU A 20 -1.13 -9.35 -13.10
CA LEU A 20 -1.87 -9.55 -11.85
C LEU A 20 -2.13 -11.04 -11.60
N GLU A 21 -2.46 -11.80 -12.64
CA GLU A 21 -2.68 -13.25 -12.51
C GLU A 21 -1.39 -13.99 -12.19
N VAL A 22 -0.25 -13.61 -12.77
CA VAL A 22 1.07 -14.16 -12.40
C VAL A 22 1.37 -13.92 -10.92
N LEU A 23 1.12 -12.71 -10.41
CA LEU A 23 1.31 -12.39 -8.99
C LEU A 23 0.36 -13.20 -8.09
N ARG A 24 -0.89 -13.39 -8.53
CA ARG A 24 -1.89 -14.20 -7.83
C ARG A 24 -1.46 -15.66 -7.72
N LEU A 25 -1.01 -16.24 -8.84
CA LEU A 25 -0.55 -17.63 -8.89
C LEU A 25 0.68 -17.84 -8.00
N GLN A 26 1.63 -16.90 -8.02
CA GLN A 26 2.80 -16.93 -7.15
C GLN A 26 2.41 -16.87 -5.66
N TYR A 27 1.51 -15.95 -5.31
CA TYR A 27 0.99 -15.83 -3.94
C TYR A 27 0.27 -17.11 -3.48
N GLN A 28 -0.61 -17.68 -4.30
CA GLN A 28 -1.32 -18.92 -3.98
C GLN A 28 -0.39 -20.11 -3.83
N LYS A 29 0.62 -20.21 -4.68
CA LYS A 29 1.65 -21.26 -4.59
C LYS A 29 2.39 -21.18 -3.27
N GLU A 30 2.90 -20.01 -2.91
CA GLU A 30 3.60 -19.81 -1.64
C GLU A 30 2.68 -20.00 -0.42
N LEU A 31 1.41 -19.61 -0.55
CA LEU A 31 0.38 -19.82 0.48
C LEU A 31 0.12 -21.31 0.72
N SER A 32 0.03 -22.11 -0.35
CA SER A 32 -0.10 -23.57 -0.24
C SER A 32 1.10 -24.23 0.43
N GLN A 33 2.27 -23.60 0.34
CA GLN A 33 3.52 -24.05 0.95
C GLN A 33 3.72 -23.50 2.36
N SER A 34 2.76 -22.73 2.89
CA SER A 34 2.83 -22.03 4.19
C SER A 34 4.08 -21.13 4.34
N HIS A 35 4.68 -20.73 3.23
CA HIS A 35 5.90 -19.93 3.21
C HIS A 35 5.75 -18.77 2.22
N VAL A 36 4.89 -17.83 2.58
CA VAL A 36 4.69 -16.60 1.81
C VAL A 36 5.76 -15.58 2.20
N THR A 37 6.53 -15.16 1.21
CA THR A 37 7.48 -14.09 1.41
C THR A 37 6.77 -12.74 1.50
N VAL A 38 7.33 -11.82 2.29
CA VAL A 38 6.81 -10.45 2.41
C VAL A 38 6.75 -9.76 1.04
N GLN A 39 7.73 -10.02 0.18
CA GLN A 39 7.81 -9.44 -1.16
C GLN A 39 6.69 -9.94 -2.08
N THR A 40 6.42 -11.26 -2.11
CA THR A 40 5.32 -11.83 -2.89
C THR A 40 3.97 -11.29 -2.42
N LYS A 41 3.74 -11.26 -1.10
CA LYS A 41 2.51 -10.70 -0.51
C LYS A 41 2.35 -9.23 -0.85
N PHE A 42 3.44 -8.46 -0.80
CA PHE A 42 3.45 -7.04 -1.12
C PHE A 42 3.11 -6.78 -2.59
N ASN A 43 3.74 -7.50 -3.52
CA ASN A 43 3.50 -7.34 -4.95
C ASN A 43 2.06 -7.68 -5.32
N TYR A 44 1.52 -8.78 -4.78
CA TYR A 44 0.13 -9.15 -4.98
C TYR A 44 -0.84 -8.11 -4.41
N ALA A 45 -0.60 -7.65 -3.18
CA ALA A 45 -1.41 -6.61 -2.54
C ALA A 45 -1.43 -5.30 -3.35
N TRP A 46 -0.28 -4.89 -3.87
CA TRP A 46 -0.18 -3.68 -4.70
C TRP A 46 -0.88 -3.84 -6.05
N GLY A 47 -0.77 -5.00 -6.69
CA GLY A 47 -1.52 -5.31 -7.91
C GLY A 47 -3.04 -5.28 -7.69
N LEU A 48 -3.50 -5.78 -6.53
CA LEU A 48 -4.90 -5.70 -6.14
C LEU A 48 -5.38 -4.25 -5.92
N VAL A 49 -4.57 -3.41 -5.27
CA VAL A 49 -4.86 -1.97 -5.14
C VAL A 49 -4.93 -1.29 -6.51
N LYS A 50 -4.09 -1.71 -7.47
CA LYS A 50 -4.11 -1.17 -8.84
C LYS A 50 -5.34 -1.59 -9.64
N SER A 51 -6.02 -2.67 -9.26
CA SER A 51 -7.20 -3.17 -9.96
C SER A 51 -8.38 -2.17 -9.91
N PRO A 52 -9.22 -2.09 -10.96
CA PRO A 52 -10.43 -1.26 -10.94
C PRO A 52 -11.54 -1.83 -10.05
N LEU A 53 -11.43 -3.09 -9.63
CA LEU A 53 -12.44 -3.76 -8.80
C LEU A 53 -12.33 -3.33 -7.33
N ARG A 54 -13.43 -2.85 -6.76
CA ARG A 54 -13.48 -2.40 -5.36
C ARG A 54 -13.14 -3.51 -4.37
N GLU A 55 -13.56 -4.74 -4.65
CA GLU A 55 -13.24 -5.92 -3.82
C GLU A 55 -11.73 -6.17 -3.78
N HIS A 56 -11.05 -6.05 -4.92
CA HIS A 56 -9.60 -6.18 -5.01
C HIS A 56 -8.91 -5.05 -4.23
N GLN A 57 -9.38 -3.81 -4.34
CA GLN A 57 -8.80 -2.69 -3.60
C GLN A 57 -8.88 -2.90 -2.08
N VAL A 58 -10.03 -3.36 -1.58
CA VAL A 58 -10.22 -3.66 -0.15
C VAL A 58 -9.28 -4.77 0.30
N GLU A 59 -9.16 -5.85 -0.47
CA GLU A 59 -8.26 -6.96 -0.16
C GLU A 59 -6.78 -6.54 -0.21
N GLY A 60 -6.39 -5.74 -1.20
CA GLY A 60 -5.04 -5.21 -1.32
C GLY A 60 -4.65 -4.34 -0.12
N VAL A 61 -5.55 -3.44 0.33
CA VAL A 61 -5.33 -2.62 1.53
C VAL A 61 -5.21 -3.47 2.78
N ARG A 62 -6.04 -4.51 2.91
CA ARG A 62 -5.96 -5.46 4.03
C ARG A 62 -4.61 -6.16 4.08
N LEU A 63 -4.13 -6.70 2.95
CA LEU A 63 -2.84 -7.39 2.87
C LEU A 63 -1.66 -6.44 3.19
N LEU A 64 -1.72 -5.18 2.73
CA LEU A 64 -0.73 -4.15 3.08
C LEU A 64 -0.74 -3.85 4.60
N GLN A 65 -1.90 -3.83 5.24
CA GLN A 65 -2.00 -3.66 6.71
C GLN A 65 -1.40 -4.85 7.48
N GLU A 66 -1.57 -6.07 6.99
CA GLU A 66 -0.94 -7.24 7.58
C GLU A 66 0.58 -7.17 7.49
N ILE A 67 1.13 -6.74 6.34
CA ILE A 67 2.57 -6.52 6.16
C ILE A 67 3.07 -5.40 7.09
N TYR A 68 2.33 -4.28 7.20
CA TYR A 68 2.68 -3.18 8.09
C TYR A 68 2.80 -3.60 9.57
N ARG A 69 1.97 -4.56 10.01
CA ARG A 69 2.03 -5.12 11.36
C ARG A 69 3.19 -6.10 11.53
N ALA A 70 3.46 -6.93 10.54
CA ALA A 70 4.52 -7.93 10.56
C ALA A 70 5.93 -7.34 10.44
N GLU A 71 6.11 -6.29 9.63
CA GLU A 71 7.42 -5.78 9.20
C GLU A 71 7.68 -4.33 9.65
N PRO A 72 8.18 -4.11 10.88
CA PRO A 72 8.42 -2.77 11.42
C PRO A 72 9.44 -1.94 10.62
N THR A 73 10.44 -2.59 10.02
CA THR A 73 11.48 -1.99 9.18
C THR A 73 10.94 -1.38 7.90
N ARG A 74 9.84 -1.91 7.35
CA ARG A 74 9.21 -1.43 6.11
C ARG A 74 7.94 -0.61 6.34
N ARG A 75 7.64 -0.22 7.59
CA ARG A 75 6.42 0.53 7.93
C ARG A 75 6.27 1.84 7.15
N ARG A 76 7.36 2.58 6.96
CA ARG A 76 7.33 3.87 6.28
C ARG A 76 6.91 3.73 4.82
N GLU A 77 7.44 2.70 4.16
CA GLU A 77 7.08 2.31 2.80
C GLU A 77 5.62 1.84 2.75
N CYS A 78 5.21 0.91 3.62
CA CYS A 78 3.84 0.40 3.66
C CYS A 78 2.80 1.49 3.93
N LEU A 79 3.10 2.49 4.77
CA LEU A 79 2.22 3.63 5.01
C LEU A 79 1.94 4.44 3.74
N TYR A 80 2.95 4.63 2.89
CA TYR A 80 2.79 5.33 1.62
C TYR A 80 1.83 4.58 0.68
N TYR A 81 2.00 3.26 0.55
CA TYR A 81 1.09 2.44 -0.27
C TYR A 81 -0.31 2.31 0.31
N LEU A 82 -0.46 2.28 1.64
CA LEU A 82 -1.76 2.32 2.30
C LEU A 82 -2.49 3.64 2.00
N ALA A 83 -1.78 4.76 2.06
CA ALA A 83 -2.34 6.06 1.69
C ALA A 83 -2.80 6.10 0.23
N LEU A 84 -2.01 5.53 -0.70
CA LEU A 84 -2.38 5.40 -2.11
C LEU A 84 -3.59 4.48 -2.32
N GLY A 85 -3.67 3.35 -1.61
CA GLY A 85 -4.82 2.45 -1.68
C GLY A 85 -6.12 3.10 -1.21
N HIS A 86 -6.07 3.83 -0.09
CA HIS A 86 -7.22 4.60 0.39
C HIS A 86 -7.61 5.75 -0.55
N TYR A 87 -6.61 6.42 -1.16
CA TYR A 87 -6.85 7.46 -2.17
C TYR A 87 -7.60 6.89 -3.38
N LYS A 88 -7.17 5.72 -3.89
CA LYS A 88 -7.78 5.06 -5.05
C LYS A 88 -9.21 4.56 -4.79
N MET A 89 -9.53 4.17 -3.55
CA MET A 89 -10.88 3.76 -3.15
C MET A 89 -11.89 4.93 -3.08
N GLY A 90 -11.45 6.17 -3.30
CA GLY A 90 -12.24 7.39 -3.13
C GLY A 90 -12.38 7.83 -1.67
N ASN A 91 -11.64 7.20 -0.74
CA ASN A 91 -11.66 7.54 0.68
C ASN A 91 -10.67 8.67 0.95
N TYR A 92 -10.93 9.84 0.37
CA TYR A 92 -10.04 11.01 0.42
C TYR A 92 -9.83 11.58 1.83
N GLU A 93 -10.79 11.39 2.75
CA GLU A 93 -10.64 11.79 4.16
C GLU A 93 -9.60 10.92 4.89
N GLU A 94 -9.66 9.61 4.71
CA GLU A 94 -8.70 8.67 5.32
C GLU A 94 -7.30 8.87 4.72
N ALA A 95 -7.20 9.06 3.40
CA ALA A 95 -5.94 9.36 2.72
C ALA A 95 -5.32 10.67 3.25
N ARG A 96 -6.13 11.71 3.50
CA ARG A 96 -5.66 12.97 4.12
C ARG A 96 -5.17 12.76 5.54
N ARG A 97 -5.83 11.89 6.32
CA ARG A 97 -5.44 11.57 7.69
C ARG A 97 -4.10 10.83 7.76
N PHE A 98 -3.86 9.88 6.86
CA PHE A 98 -2.59 9.17 6.75
C PHE A 98 -1.45 10.08 6.25
N ASN A 99 -1.71 10.96 5.28
CA ASN A 99 -0.74 11.97 4.85
C ASN A 99 -0.46 13.02 5.95
N GLY A 100 -1.47 13.37 6.75
CA GLY A 100 -1.33 14.27 7.90
C GLY A 100 -0.45 13.73 9.01
N ALA A 101 -0.35 12.41 9.18
CA ALA A 101 0.58 11.78 10.12
C ALA A 101 2.06 11.90 9.71
N PHE A 102 2.34 12.27 8.45
CA PHE A 102 3.69 12.50 7.93
C PHE A 102 4.18 13.94 8.12
N LEU A 103 3.25 14.90 8.25
CA LEU A 103 3.59 16.28 8.53
C LEU A 103 3.69 16.43 10.04
N PRO A 104 4.86 16.82 10.60
CA PRO A 104 4.91 17.21 11.99
C PRO A 104 3.88 18.31 12.15
N THR A 105 2.92 18.07 13.04
CA THR A 105 1.91 19.03 13.48
C THR A 105 2.53 20.41 13.43
N ARG A 106 2.18 21.21 12.42
CA ARG A 106 2.42 22.64 12.51
C ARG A 106 1.50 23.04 13.65
N ARG A 107 2.04 23.01 14.88
CA ARG A 107 1.44 23.70 16.03
C ARG A 107 1.05 25.06 15.45
N PRO A 108 -0.24 25.46 15.48
CA PRO A 108 -0.52 26.87 15.30
C PRO A 108 0.39 27.56 16.30
N ALA A 109 1.29 28.41 15.79
CA ALA A 109 2.18 29.20 16.62
C ALA A 109 1.28 29.77 17.72
N ALA A 110 1.58 29.40 18.96
CA ALA A 110 0.91 29.97 20.10
C ALA A 110 0.93 31.47 19.87
N THR A 111 -0.25 32.07 19.81
CA THR A 111 -0.44 33.50 20.03
C THR A 111 0.32 33.83 21.31
N PHE A 112 1.52 34.37 21.16
CA PHE A 112 2.16 35.12 22.21
C PHE A 112 1.64 36.54 22.06
N ASP A 113 1.24 37.06 23.22
CA ASP A 113 0.56 38.32 23.53
C ASP A 113 0.79 39.51 22.61
#